data_AF-X1HX51-F1
#
_entry.id   AF-X1HX51-F1
#
_cell.length_a   1.000
_cell.length_b   1.000
_cell.length_c   1.000
_cell.angle_alpha   90.00
_cell.angle_beta   90.00
_cell.angle_gamma   90.00
#
_symmetry.space_group_name_H-M   'P 1'
#
loop_
_entity.id
_entity.type
_entity.pdbx_description
1 polymer ?
#
loop_
_entity_poly.entity_id
_entity_poly.type
_entity_poly.pdbx_seq_one_letter_code
_entity_poly.pdbx_strand_id
1 'polypeptide(L)'
;VCENNQYAVSTCQSKTTVIPNIADRASSYGIPGFVIDGMDVVAVYKVTSKAVARAREGKGPTLIECKAYRFKGHYVGEGSRELSYRSREELEKWLEKCPIKRFKSTLIKEGILTEELGEKIDHQIDEEIEEAVRLAEESLYPSPEDALEDLFFEEEI
;
A
#
# COMPACT_ATOMS: atom_id res chain seq x y z
N VAL A 1 6.96 -3.70 -7.80
CA VAL A 1 7.11 -2.69 -6.74
C VAL A 1 7.25 -3.41 -5.41
N CYS A 2 8.09 -2.95 -4.51
CA CYS A 2 8.27 -3.48 -3.16
C CYS A 2 7.75 -2.44 -2.16
N GLU A 3 6.65 -2.73 -1.49
CA GLU A 3 6.12 -1.93 -0.38
C GLU A 3 6.78 -2.36 0.91
N ASN A 4 7.93 -1.76 1.20
CA ASN A 4 8.75 -2.15 2.32
C ASN A 4 8.26 -1.46 3.61
N ASN A 5 7.38 -2.14 4.33
CA ASN A 5 6.85 -1.72 5.62
C ASN A 5 7.72 -2.12 6.84
N GLN A 6 8.98 -2.52 6.60
CA GLN A 6 9.97 -3.00 7.59
C GLN A 6 9.76 -4.41 8.15
N TYR A 7 8.59 -5.04 7.99
CA TYR A 7 8.23 -6.27 8.69
C TYR A 7 7.53 -7.32 7.81
N ALA A 8 8.01 -8.56 7.87
CA ALA A 8 7.27 -9.73 7.44
C ALA A 8 6.54 -10.35 8.64
N VAL A 9 5.25 -10.06 8.78
CA VAL A 9 4.42 -10.36 9.97
C VAL A 9 4.98 -9.68 11.23
N SER A 10 5.89 -10.37 11.93
CA SER A 10 6.60 -9.96 13.14
C SER A 10 8.12 -9.91 12.96
N THR A 11 8.64 -10.34 11.79
CA THR A 11 10.08 -10.41 11.55
C THR A 11 10.55 -9.15 10.85
N CYS A 12 11.41 -8.37 11.52
CA CYS A 12 12.04 -7.19 10.94
C CYS A 12 12.93 -7.56 9.75
N GLN A 13 12.94 -6.75 8.68
CA GLN A 13 13.74 -6.99 7.47
C GLN A 13 15.22 -7.22 7.79
N SER A 14 15.79 -6.49 8.75
CA SER A 14 17.20 -6.63 9.13
C SER A 14 17.55 -8.03 9.65
N LYS A 15 16.55 -8.83 10.05
CA LYS A 15 16.71 -10.23 10.46
C LYS A 15 16.55 -11.22 9.31
N THR A 16 16.03 -10.82 8.16
CA THR A 16 15.78 -11.70 7.01
C THR A 16 16.76 -11.48 5.87
N THR A 17 17.36 -10.30 5.75
CA THR A 17 18.33 -10.00 4.70
C THR A 17 19.41 -9.04 5.17
N VAL A 18 20.65 -9.34 4.78
CA VAL A 18 21.82 -8.48 5.05
C VAL A 18 21.88 -7.25 4.14
N ILE A 19 21.10 -7.24 3.05
CA ILE A 19 21.03 -6.13 2.10
C ILE A 19 20.05 -5.08 2.66
N PRO A 20 20.49 -3.83 2.96
CA PRO A 20 19.61 -2.83 3.57
C PRO A 20 18.45 -2.39 2.67
N ASN A 21 18.68 -2.33 1.36
CA ASN A 21 17.69 -1.95 0.38
C ASN A 21 17.38 -3.11 -0.55
N ILE A 22 16.12 -3.51 -0.62
CA ILE A 22 15.66 -4.53 -1.56
C ILE A 22 15.91 -4.09 -3.02
N ALA A 23 15.84 -2.78 -3.30
CA ALA A 23 16.13 -2.25 -4.63
C ALA A 23 17.54 -2.57 -5.13
N ASP A 24 18.53 -2.79 -4.25
CA ASP A 24 19.91 -3.11 -4.65
C ASP A 24 19.99 -4.46 -5.39
N ARG A 25 19.03 -5.36 -5.14
CA ARG A 25 18.92 -6.65 -5.84
C ARG A 25 18.61 -6.49 -7.33
N ALA A 26 18.12 -5.34 -7.76
CA ALA A 26 17.84 -5.04 -9.16
C ALA A 26 19.07 -5.24 -10.05
N SER A 27 20.25 -4.89 -9.53
CA SER A 27 21.54 -5.03 -10.24
C SER A 27 21.84 -6.47 -10.64
N SER A 28 21.48 -7.45 -9.81
CA SER A 28 21.66 -8.89 -10.08
C SER A 28 20.85 -9.38 -11.28
N TYR A 29 19.80 -8.65 -11.67
CA TYR A 29 18.97 -8.95 -12.84
C TYR A 29 19.27 -8.03 -14.03
N GLY A 30 20.26 -7.13 -13.91
CA GLY A 30 20.56 -6.15 -14.96
C GLY A 30 19.48 -5.10 -15.17
N ILE A 31 18.65 -4.83 -14.17
CA ILE A 31 17.53 -3.87 -14.24
C ILE A 31 17.76 -2.69 -13.29
N PRO A 32 17.20 -1.50 -13.55
CA PRO A 32 17.30 -0.38 -12.63
C PRO A 32 16.52 -0.64 -11.33
N GLY A 33 17.11 -0.20 -10.22
CA GLY A 33 16.53 -0.24 -8.87
C GLY A 33 16.45 1.16 -8.26
N PHE A 34 15.32 1.51 -7.63
CA PHE A 34 15.13 2.80 -6.95
C PHE A 34 14.61 2.60 -5.54
N VAL A 35 15.25 3.24 -4.56
CA VAL A 35 14.73 3.40 -3.20
C VAL A 35 14.07 4.76 -3.10
N ILE A 36 12.83 4.82 -2.65
CA ILE A 36 12.08 6.06 -2.49
C ILE A 36 11.39 6.12 -1.13
N ASP A 37 11.11 7.35 -0.68
CA ASP A 37 10.19 7.58 0.43
C ASP A 37 8.78 7.13 0.01
N GLY A 38 8.33 5.99 0.52
CA GLY A 38 7.00 5.45 0.26
C GLY A 38 5.89 6.24 0.95
N MET A 39 6.25 7.14 1.87
CA MET A 39 5.33 8.03 2.57
C MET A 39 5.21 9.41 1.90
N ASP A 40 5.80 9.57 0.71
CA ASP A 40 5.66 10.74 -0.16
C ASP A 40 4.99 10.34 -1.48
N VAL A 41 3.69 10.63 -1.59
CA VAL A 41 2.88 10.27 -2.76
C VAL A 41 3.39 10.87 -4.07
N VAL A 42 4.02 12.05 -4.02
CA VAL A 42 4.58 12.71 -5.21
C VAL A 42 5.86 12.01 -5.66
N ALA A 43 6.71 11.59 -4.72
CA ALA A 43 7.89 10.80 -5.03
C ALA A 43 7.51 9.44 -5.64
N VAL A 44 6.54 8.75 -5.04
CA VAL A 44 5.99 7.48 -5.55
C VAL A 44 5.44 7.65 -6.96
N TYR A 45 4.61 8.67 -7.20
CA TYR A 45 4.04 8.95 -8.51
C TYR A 45 5.12 9.23 -9.57
N LYS A 46 6.09 10.10 -9.27
CA LYS A 46 7.12 10.51 -10.22
C LYS A 46 8.01 9.34 -10.65
N VAL A 47 8.47 8.54 -9.69
CA VAL A 47 9.38 7.41 -10.00
C VAL A 47 8.62 6.29 -10.70
N THR A 48 7.40 5.98 -10.25
CA THR A 48 6.56 4.96 -10.87
C THR A 48 6.18 5.35 -12.30
N SER A 49 5.79 6.60 -12.55
CA SER A 49 5.46 7.08 -13.89
C SER A 49 6.62 6.91 -14.87
N LYS A 50 7.86 7.24 -14.45
CA LYS A 50 9.06 7.04 -15.26
C LYS A 50 9.35 5.56 -15.52
N ALA A 51 9.21 4.70 -14.52
CA ALA A 51 9.41 3.26 -14.66
C ALA A 51 8.38 2.63 -15.61
N VAL A 52 7.11 3.04 -15.52
CA VAL A 52 6.04 2.60 -16.42
C VAL A 52 6.29 3.06 -17.84
N ALA A 53 6.68 4.33 -18.05
CA ALA A 53 7.04 4.83 -19.37
C ALA A 53 8.20 4.03 -19.98
N ARG A 54 9.27 3.78 -19.20
CA ARG A 54 10.40 2.92 -19.61
C ARG A 54 9.94 1.53 -20.05
N ALA A 55 9.08 0.88 -19.26
CA ALA A 55 8.57 -0.45 -19.58
C ALA A 55 7.74 -0.45 -20.87
N ARG A 56 6.86 0.55 -21.04
CA ARG A 56 6.04 0.73 -22.26
C ARG A 56 6.87 0.99 -23.51
N GLU A 57 8.01 1.66 -23.38
CA GLU A 57 8.98 1.87 -24.46
C GLU A 57 9.83 0.62 -24.77
N GLY A 58 9.56 -0.53 -24.15
CA GLY A 58 10.29 -1.77 -24.38
C GLY A 58 11.68 -1.81 -23.75
N LYS A 59 12.01 -0.87 -22.85
CA LYS A 59 13.33 -0.79 -22.19
C LYS A 59 13.44 -1.70 -20.96
N GLY A 60 12.52 -2.65 -20.80
CA GLY A 60 12.52 -3.63 -19.72
C GLY A 60 12.00 -3.11 -18.38
N PRO A 61 11.96 -3.97 -17.35
CA PRO A 61 11.34 -3.68 -16.07
C PRO A 61 12.22 -2.78 -15.18
N THR A 62 11.67 -2.40 -14.02
CA THR A 62 12.33 -1.59 -12.99
C THR A 62 11.88 -2.07 -11.62
N LEU A 63 12.79 -2.19 -10.66
CA LEU A 63 12.45 -2.45 -9.27
C LEU A 63 12.36 -1.12 -8.51
N ILE A 64 11.22 -0.85 -7.90
CA ILE A 64 11.02 0.30 -7.02
C ILE A 64 10.74 -0.23 -5.62
N GLU A 65 11.51 0.22 -4.64
CA GLU A 65 11.31 -0.03 -3.22
C GLU A 65 10.79 1.25 -2.55
N CYS A 66 9.53 1.20 -2.13
CA CYS A 66 8.88 2.25 -1.36
C CYS A 66 9.12 1.96 0.13
N LYS A 67 9.97 2.74 0.79
CA LYS A 67 10.15 2.65 2.25
C LYS A 67 8.91 3.24 2.92
N ALA A 68 8.07 2.38 3.49
CA ALA A 68 6.78 2.71 4.07
C ALA A 68 6.64 2.10 5.47
N TYR A 69 5.43 2.15 6.03
CA TYR A 69 5.16 1.56 7.34
C TYR A 69 3.71 1.09 7.48
N ARG A 70 3.51 -0.06 8.12
CA ARG A 70 2.18 -0.59 8.44
C ARG A 70 1.77 -0.09 9.81
N PHE A 71 0.83 0.84 9.92
CA PHE A 71 0.47 1.41 11.23
C PHE A 71 -0.23 0.44 12.19
N LYS A 72 -1.03 -0.50 11.66
CA LYS A 72 -1.74 -1.51 12.46
C LYS A 72 -0.95 -2.83 12.54
N GLY A 73 -1.50 -3.81 13.27
CA GLY A 73 -1.01 -5.20 13.27
C GLY A 73 -1.02 -5.84 11.88
N HIS A 74 -0.45 -7.04 11.76
CA HIS A 74 -0.39 -7.73 10.47
C HIS A 74 -1.77 -8.07 9.91
N TYR A 75 -2.69 -8.43 10.79
CA TYR A 75 -4.07 -8.75 10.49
C TYR A 75 -4.98 -8.27 11.63
N VAL A 76 -6.29 -8.33 11.43
CA VAL A 76 -7.30 -7.80 12.35
C VAL A 76 -7.16 -8.33 13.79
N GLY A 77 -6.80 -9.60 13.97
CA GLY A 77 -6.66 -10.23 15.29
C GLY A 77 -5.44 -9.78 16.11
N GLU A 78 -4.52 -9.03 15.51
CA GLU A 78 -3.42 -8.38 16.22
C GLU A 78 -3.76 -6.95 16.70
N GLY A 79 -4.88 -6.36 16.26
CA GLY A 79 -5.23 -4.97 16.55
C GLY A 79 -5.51 -4.65 18.02
N SER A 80 -5.83 -5.67 18.83
CA SER A 80 -6.11 -5.53 20.28
C SER A 80 -4.91 -5.85 21.17
N ARG A 81 -3.77 -6.23 20.59
CA ARG A 81 -2.58 -6.68 21.32
C ARG A 81 -1.45 -5.67 21.19
N GLU A 82 -0.72 -5.46 22.29
CA GLU A 82 0.58 -4.81 22.21
C GLU A 82 1.51 -5.67 21.37
N LEU A 83 2.04 -5.09 20.29
CA LEU A 83 2.86 -5.82 19.33
C LEU A 83 4.28 -5.93 19.86
N SER A 84 4.68 -7.13 20.29
CA SER A 84 6.00 -7.38 20.90
C SER A 84 7.20 -7.23 19.95
N TYR A 85 6.95 -7.10 18.65
CA TYR A 85 7.99 -7.12 17.61
C TYR A 85 8.43 -5.74 17.10
N ARG A 86 7.83 -4.65 17.60
CA ARG A 86 8.19 -3.27 17.26
C ARG A 86 7.93 -2.34 18.44
N SER A 87 8.66 -1.24 18.52
CA SER A 87 8.47 -0.30 19.63
C SER A 87 7.36 0.71 19.35
N ARG A 88 6.84 1.35 20.41
CA ARG A 88 5.86 2.44 20.26
C ARG A 88 6.50 3.68 19.66
N GLU A 89 7.74 3.98 20.06
CA GLU A 89 8.51 5.12 19.55
C GLU A 89 8.80 4.99 18.05
N GLU A 90 9.03 3.78 17.56
CA GLU A 90 9.16 3.52 16.13
C GLU A 90 7.85 3.84 15.40
N LEU A 91 6.71 3.35 15.90
CA LEU A 91 5.40 3.62 15.33
C LEU A 91 5.09 5.13 15.31
N GLU A 92 5.34 5.84 16.41
CA GLU A 92 5.13 7.29 16.53
C GLU A 92 5.91 8.07 15.48
N LYS A 93 7.21 7.76 15.30
CA LYS A 93 8.05 8.39 14.26
C LYS A 93 7.52 8.17 12.84
N TRP A 94 6.89 7.03 12.58
CA TRP A 94 6.27 6.76 11.28
C TRP A 94 4.90 7.40 11.12
N LEU A 95 4.13 7.55 12.21
CA LEU A 95 2.86 8.27 12.20
C LEU A 95 3.04 9.77 11.91
N GLU A 96 4.14 10.38 12.38
CA GLU A 96 4.53 11.75 12.01
C GLU A 96 4.73 11.90 10.49
N LYS A 97 5.10 10.82 9.81
CA LYS A 97 5.29 10.77 8.36
C LYS A 97 4.04 10.33 7.60
N CYS A 98 2.86 10.33 8.23
CA CYS A 98 1.61 9.91 7.58
C CYS A 98 1.42 10.59 6.20
N PRO A 99 1.35 9.82 5.10
CA PRO A 99 1.32 10.39 3.74
C PRO A 99 0.07 11.24 3.49
N ILE A 100 -1.07 10.83 4.06
CA ILE A 100 -2.34 11.55 3.93
C ILE A 100 -2.22 12.93 4.59
N LYS A 101 -1.81 12.98 5.87
CA LYS A 101 -1.65 14.24 6.61
C LYS A 101 -0.63 15.15 5.93
N ARG A 102 0.53 14.59 5.55
CA ARG A 102 1.61 15.32 4.89
C ARG A 102 1.15 15.92 3.56
N PHE A 103 0.46 15.15 2.73
CA PHE A 103 0.01 15.62 1.43
C PHE A 103 -1.16 16.58 1.53
N LYS A 104 -2.15 16.35 2.41
CA LYS A 104 -3.24 17.29 2.72
C LYS A 104 -2.68 18.66 3.12
N SER A 105 -1.74 18.70 4.07
CA SER A 105 -1.08 19.93 4.50
C SER A 105 -0.36 20.64 3.35
N THR A 106 0.31 19.88 2.48
CA THR A 106 0.97 20.43 1.29
C THR A 106 -0.05 21.08 0.34
N LEU A 107 -1.13 20.39 0.02
CA LEU A 107 -2.17 20.90 -0.89
C LEU A 107 -2.87 22.15 -0.34
N ILE A 108 -3.10 22.21 0.98
CA ILE A 108 -3.68 23.40 1.62
C ILE A 108 -2.71 24.57 1.55
N LYS A 109 -1.43 24.34 1.84
CA LYS A 109 -0.40 25.38 1.75
C LYS A 109 -0.25 25.93 0.32
N GLU A 110 -0.40 25.08 -0.69
CA GLU A 110 -0.35 25.46 -2.11
C GLU A 110 -1.68 26.08 -2.60
N GLY A 111 -2.72 26.15 -1.77
CA GLY A 111 -4.04 26.67 -2.14
C GLY A 111 -4.83 25.79 -3.11
N ILE A 112 -4.42 24.53 -3.28
CA ILE A 112 -5.09 23.55 -4.15
C ILE A 112 -6.28 22.91 -3.43
N LEU A 113 -6.17 22.73 -2.11
CA LEU A 113 -7.20 22.16 -1.26
C LEU A 113 -7.58 23.16 -0.16
N THR A 114 -8.87 23.26 0.15
CA THR A 114 -9.36 23.96 1.35
C THR A 114 -9.74 22.94 2.42
N GLU A 115 -9.74 23.32 3.70
CA GLU A 115 -10.20 22.42 4.77
C GLU A 115 -11.65 21.93 4.53
N GLU A 116 -12.56 22.83 4.14
CA GLU A 116 -13.97 22.50 3.81
C GLU A 116 -14.07 21.44 2.71
N LEU A 117 -13.35 21.62 1.60
CA LEU A 117 -13.29 20.61 0.54
C LEU A 117 -12.68 19.29 1.03
N GLY A 118 -11.67 19.33 1.90
CA GLY A 118 -11.08 18.14 2.50
C GLY A 118 -12.09 17.36 3.35
N GLU A 119 -12.81 18.04 4.24
CA GLU A 119 -13.88 17.44 5.05
C GLU A 119 -15.02 16.90 4.21
N LYS A 120 -15.38 17.60 3.12
CA LYS A 120 -16.38 17.12 2.17
C LYS A 120 -15.94 15.81 1.50
N ILE A 121 -14.68 15.71 1.09
CA ILE A 121 -14.15 14.47 0.51
C ILE A 121 -14.19 13.34 1.54
N ASP A 122 -13.77 13.60 2.77
CA ASP A 122 -13.79 12.60 3.85
C ASP A 122 -15.23 12.08 4.07
N HIS A 123 -16.23 12.96 4.15
CA HIS A 123 -17.63 12.58 4.30
C HIS A 123 -18.17 11.75 3.11
N GLN A 124 -17.84 12.14 1.87
CA GLN A 124 -18.26 11.39 0.68
C GLN A 124 -17.69 9.98 0.67
N ILE A 125 -16.43 9.81 1.08
CA ILE A 125 -15.80 8.50 1.18
C ILE A 125 -16.44 7.66 2.29
N ASP A 126 -16.79 8.27 3.42
CA ASP A 126 -17.51 7.57 4.50
C ASP A 126 -18.87 7.05 4.03
N GLU A 127 -19.65 7.88 3.30
CA GLU A 127 -20.93 7.46 2.70
C GLU A 127 -20.75 6.31 1.69
N GLU A 128 -19.74 6.38 0.83
CA GLU A 128 -19.43 5.31 -0.14
C GLU A 128 -19.04 4.00 0.55
N ILE A 129 -18.31 4.07 1.67
CA ILE A 129 -17.93 2.90 2.47
C ILE A 129 -19.17 2.29 3.14
N GLU A 130 -20.03 3.11 3.75
CA GLU A 130 -21.27 2.63 4.38
C GLU A 130 -22.20 1.96 3.38
N GLU A 131 -22.32 2.52 2.17
CA GLU A 131 -23.05 1.91 1.06
C GLU A 131 -22.48 0.53 0.69
N ALA A 132 -21.17 0.45 0.47
CA ALA A 132 -20.50 -0.78 0.07
C ALA A 132 -20.64 -1.88 1.14
N VAL A 133 -20.53 -1.51 2.43
CA VAL A 133 -20.75 -2.45 3.54
C VAL A 133 -22.19 -2.94 3.56
N ARG A 134 -23.17 -2.04 3.44
CA ARG A 134 -24.58 -2.42 3.44
C ARG A 134 -24.91 -3.35 2.28
N LEU A 135 -24.46 -3.04 1.07
CA LEU A 135 -24.62 -3.91 -0.10
C LEU A 135 -24.02 -5.29 0.14
N ALA A 136 -22.84 -5.37 0.76
CA ALA A 136 -22.19 -6.65 1.06
C ALA A 136 -22.97 -7.46 2.12
N GLU A 137 -23.53 -6.81 3.15
CA GLU A 137 -24.32 -7.45 4.21
C GLU A 137 -25.70 -7.91 3.72
N GLU A 138 -26.32 -7.15 2.82
CA GLU A 138 -27.64 -7.46 2.22
C GLU A 138 -27.54 -8.46 1.07
N SER A 139 -26.34 -8.68 0.52
CA SER A 139 -26.12 -9.64 -0.55
C SER A 139 -26.42 -11.07 -0.09
N LEU A 140 -27.07 -11.83 -0.94
CA LEU A 140 -27.32 -13.25 -0.69
C LEU A 140 -25.98 -13.99 -0.61
N TYR A 141 -25.90 -14.93 0.32
CA TYR A 141 -24.81 -15.89 0.29
C TYR A 141 -24.85 -16.68 -1.02
N PRO A 142 -23.67 -17.05 -1.57
CA PRO A 142 -23.62 -17.98 -2.68
C PRO A 142 -24.28 -19.30 -2.29
N SER A 143 -24.84 -20.00 -3.27
CA SER A 143 -25.33 -21.34 -3.02
C SER A 143 -24.13 -22.30 -2.82
N PRO A 144 -24.31 -23.45 -2.15
CA PRO A 144 -23.24 -24.43 -2.02
C PRO A 144 -22.67 -24.91 -3.36
N GLU A 145 -23.49 -24.91 -4.42
CA GLU A 145 -23.11 -25.32 -5.77
C GLU A 145 -22.13 -24.34 -6.43
N ASP A 146 -22.23 -23.03 -6.12
CA ASP A 146 -21.31 -22.00 -6.62
C ASP A 146 -19.84 -22.30 -6.23
N ALA A 147 -19.60 -23.11 -5.20
CA ALA A 147 -18.25 -23.53 -4.80
C ALA A 147 -17.58 -24.48 -5.80
N LEU A 148 -18.33 -25.04 -6.76
CA LEU A 148 -17.83 -25.93 -7.81
C LEU A 148 -17.52 -25.19 -9.12
N GLU A 149 -18.04 -23.98 -9.27
CA GLU A 149 -17.78 -23.11 -10.42
C GLU A 149 -16.30 -22.69 -10.45
N ASP A 150 -15.81 -22.31 -11.63
CA ASP A 150 -14.41 -21.89 -11.89
C ASP A 150 -13.31 -22.92 -11.54
N LEU A 151 -13.68 -24.15 -11.13
CA LEU A 151 -12.72 -25.24 -10.91
C LEU A 151 -12.12 -25.76 -12.21
N PHE A 152 -12.95 -25.87 -13.25
CA PHE A 152 -12.57 -26.32 -14.58
C PHE A 152 -13.26 -25.44 -15.62
N PHE A 153 -12.66 -25.38 -16.82
CA PHE A 153 -13.33 -24.81 -17.98
C PHE A 153 -14.34 -25.83 -18.52
N GLU A 154 -15.61 -25.46 -18.62
CA GLU A 154 -16.61 -26.24 -19.35
C GLU A 154 -16.65 -25.76 -20.80
N GLU A 155 -16.30 -26.63 -21.75
CA GLU A 155 -16.64 -26.38 -23.16
C GLU A 155 -18.17 -26.49 -23.28
N GLU A 156 -18.83 -25.42 -23.71
CA GLU A 156 -20.23 -25.50 -24.16
C GLU A 156 -20.31 -26.49 -25.34
N ILE A 157 -20.86 -27.69 -25.10
CA ILE A 157 -21.12 -28.72 -26.12
C ILE A 157 -22.47 -28.46 -26.80
#